data_AF-A0A242M5G4-F1
#
_entry.id   AF-A0A242M5G4-F1
#
_cell.length_a   1.000
_cell.length_b   1.000
_cell.length_c   1.000
_cell.angle_alpha   90.00
_cell.angle_beta   90.00
_cell.angle_gamma   90.00
#
_symmetry.space_group_name_H-M   'P 1'
#
loop_
_entity.id
_entity.type
_entity.pdbx_description
1 polymer ?
#
loop_
_entity_poly.entity_id
_entity_poly.type
_entity_poly.pdbx_seq_one_letter_code
_entity_poly.pdbx_strand_id
1 'polypeptide(L)'
;MKIRTLIAVAAALIATHVVHAASLPSISSTTSYHTLTVDGIGIFYREAGPKNAPTLVLLHGFPSSSREFDALIPLLATRYHLLAPDLPGFGQSDAPPPSSYAYTFDHLAQTTDHFLEQLGIDKYSLYLHDYGGPVGFRVMTAHPERVQTLVVQNANAYRDGLGTKWTDIAQYWANPQGHPEILDAFMSLPATEQRHTAGSSHPDRYDPDAWTDEYAHLSKPGQRAIQGSLLYDYQTNVASYPAWQAWLREFKPPTLVVWGKNDPSFLASGAEAFKRDLPDAEVHLLNAGHFAFDEKVDEIAAIMLVFLNKHLD
;
A
#
# COMPACT_ATOMS: atom_id res chain seq x y z
N MET A 1 -29.67 48.88 72.24
CA MET A 1 -28.56 48.12 71.63
C MET A 1 -28.94 46.65 71.56
N LYS A 2 -29.38 46.16 70.38
CA LYS A 2 -29.46 44.74 69.98
C LYS A 2 -29.64 44.73 68.46
N ILE A 3 -28.57 44.35 67.77
CA ILE A 3 -28.44 44.31 66.30
C ILE A 3 -29.20 43.08 65.80
N ARG A 4 -30.08 43.25 64.80
CA ARG A 4 -30.70 42.16 64.04
C ARG A 4 -29.86 41.95 62.77
N THR A 5 -29.20 40.80 62.67
CA THR A 5 -28.47 40.36 61.49
C THR A 5 -29.45 39.78 60.48
N LEU A 6 -29.58 40.40 59.30
CA LEU A 6 -30.20 39.78 58.12
C LEU A 6 -29.12 38.96 57.41
N ILE A 7 -29.36 37.65 57.26
CA ILE A 7 -28.58 36.78 56.37
C ILE A 7 -29.32 36.76 55.03
N ALA A 8 -28.72 37.35 54.00
CA ALA A 8 -29.16 37.20 52.62
C ALA A 8 -28.49 35.94 52.03
N VAL A 9 -29.30 34.93 51.69
CA VAL A 9 -28.82 33.76 50.95
C VAL A 9 -28.86 34.11 49.45
N ALA A 10 -27.70 34.33 48.85
CA ALA A 10 -27.57 34.44 47.40
C ALA A 10 -27.51 33.02 46.80
N ALA A 11 -28.57 32.62 46.11
CA ALA A 11 -28.56 31.40 45.30
C ALA A 11 -27.78 31.67 43.99
N ALA A 12 -26.57 31.14 43.88
CA ALA A 12 -25.83 31.16 42.62
C ALA A 12 -26.40 30.07 41.70
N LEU A 13 -27.02 30.48 40.58
CA LEU A 13 -27.32 29.57 39.48
C LEU A 13 -26.00 29.16 38.81
N ILE A 14 -25.58 27.91 39.01
CA ILE A 14 -24.54 27.28 38.20
C ILE A 14 -25.21 26.84 36.90
N ALA A 15 -25.03 27.60 35.82
CA ALA A 15 -25.39 27.14 34.49
C ALA A 15 -24.40 26.03 34.08
N THR A 16 -24.84 24.78 34.12
CA THR A 16 -24.10 23.65 33.56
C THR A 16 -24.15 23.73 32.05
N HIS A 17 -23.09 24.25 31.42
CA HIS A 17 -22.89 24.09 29.99
C HIS A 17 -22.59 22.62 29.71
N VAL A 18 -23.62 21.88 29.30
CA VAL A 18 -23.44 20.54 28.71
C VAL A 18 -22.86 20.75 27.32
N VAL A 19 -21.53 20.70 27.22
CA VAL A 19 -20.84 20.59 25.93
C VAL A 19 -21.22 19.23 25.35
N HIS A 20 -22.15 19.22 24.40
CA HIS A 20 -22.38 18.04 23.58
C HIS A 20 -21.16 17.90 22.66
N ALA A 21 -20.36 16.85 22.88
CA ALA A 21 -19.39 16.44 21.89
C ALA A 21 -20.14 16.18 20.58
N ALA A 22 -19.69 16.79 19.48
CA ALA A 22 -20.25 16.50 18.17
C ALA A 22 -20.07 15.01 17.91
N SER A 23 -21.15 14.33 17.54
CA SER A 23 -21.08 12.95 17.06
C SER A 23 -20.30 12.95 15.75
N LEU A 24 -19.04 12.51 15.80
CA LEU A 24 -18.25 12.26 14.60
C LEU A 24 -18.82 11.01 13.90
N PRO A 25 -18.96 11.02 12.56
CA PRO A 25 -19.25 9.80 11.82
C PRO A 25 -18.20 8.74 12.17
N SER A 26 -18.63 7.51 12.44
CA SER A 26 -17.69 6.42 12.69
C SER A 26 -16.91 6.14 11.41
N ILE A 27 -15.59 6.32 11.45
CA ILE A 27 -14.68 5.89 10.38
C ILE A 27 -14.71 4.37 10.16
N SER A 28 -15.17 3.58 11.15
CA SER A 28 -15.33 2.14 11.00
C SER A 28 -16.57 1.76 10.17
N SER A 29 -17.49 2.68 9.87
CA SER A 29 -18.68 2.36 9.05
C SER A 29 -18.43 2.42 7.55
N THR A 30 -17.25 2.86 7.11
CA THR A 30 -16.98 3.10 5.68
C THR A 30 -16.31 1.94 4.96
N THR A 31 -15.65 1.02 5.67
CA THR A 31 -14.93 -0.10 5.07
C THR A 31 -15.75 -1.38 5.15
N SER A 32 -15.88 -2.06 4.02
CA SER A 32 -16.54 -3.35 3.86
C SER A 32 -15.57 -4.38 3.29
N TYR A 33 -15.84 -5.66 3.55
CA TYR A 33 -14.96 -6.77 3.23
C TYR A 33 -15.68 -7.72 2.30
N HIS A 34 -15.06 -8.04 1.17
CA HIS A 34 -15.69 -8.80 0.11
C HIS A 34 -14.74 -9.84 -0.45
N THR A 35 -15.32 -10.81 -1.15
CA THR A 35 -14.58 -11.77 -1.95
C THR A 35 -15.25 -11.90 -3.31
N LEU A 36 -14.47 -11.78 -4.37
CA LEU A 36 -14.90 -11.99 -5.76
C LEU A 36 -14.11 -13.15 -6.35
N THR A 37 -14.79 -14.10 -7.00
CA THR A 37 -14.11 -15.20 -7.69
C THR A 37 -13.68 -14.76 -9.09
N VAL A 38 -12.37 -14.65 -9.31
CA VAL A 38 -11.75 -14.23 -10.57
C VAL A 38 -10.92 -15.38 -11.11
N ASP A 39 -11.21 -15.85 -12.32
CA ASP A 39 -10.55 -17.01 -12.94
C ASP A 39 -10.50 -18.28 -12.07
N GLY A 40 -11.51 -18.45 -11.21
CA GLY A 40 -11.59 -19.57 -10.26
C GLY A 40 -10.81 -19.37 -8.95
N ILE A 41 -10.22 -18.18 -8.73
CA ILE A 41 -9.52 -17.78 -7.50
C ILE A 41 -10.37 -16.79 -6.73
N GLY A 42 -10.62 -17.04 -5.44
CA GLY A 42 -11.24 -16.08 -4.54
C GLY A 42 -10.30 -14.92 -4.22
N ILE A 43 -10.63 -13.73 -4.71
CA ILE A 43 -9.91 -12.48 -4.44
C ILE A 43 -10.64 -11.72 -3.35
N PHE A 44 -10.04 -11.65 -2.17
CA PHE A 44 -10.50 -10.79 -1.09
C PHE A 44 -10.16 -9.34 -1.40
N TYR A 45 -11.04 -8.41 -1.05
CA TYR A 45 -10.75 -6.99 -1.10
C TYR A 45 -11.49 -6.20 -0.05
N ARG A 46 -10.88 -5.08 0.35
CA ARG A 46 -11.53 -4.03 1.14
C ARG A 46 -12.11 -3.00 0.20
N GLU A 47 -13.36 -2.60 0.43
CA GLU A 47 -14.04 -1.54 -0.31
C GLU A 47 -14.48 -0.44 0.65
N ALA A 48 -14.19 0.82 0.32
CA ALA A 48 -14.62 1.95 1.14
C ALA A 48 -14.98 3.20 0.33
N GLY A 49 -15.80 4.07 0.93
CA GLY A 49 -16.19 5.36 0.36
C GLY A 49 -17.33 5.32 -0.67
N PRO A 50 -17.73 6.46 -1.24
CA PRO A 50 -18.89 6.54 -2.14
C PRO A 50 -18.60 5.87 -3.49
N LYS A 51 -19.41 4.90 -3.92
CA LYS A 51 -19.21 4.17 -5.19
C LYS A 51 -19.26 5.04 -6.46
N ASN A 52 -19.78 6.27 -6.35
CA ASN A 52 -19.85 7.25 -7.45
C ASN A 52 -18.72 8.29 -7.41
N ALA A 53 -17.80 8.20 -6.44
CA ALA A 53 -16.59 9.02 -6.39
C ALA A 53 -15.50 8.44 -7.31
N PRO A 54 -14.44 9.23 -7.64
CA PRO A 54 -13.30 8.69 -8.38
C PRO A 54 -12.68 7.47 -7.67
N THR A 55 -12.39 6.42 -8.44
CA THR A 55 -11.87 5.16 -7.91
C THR A 55 -10.35 5.19 -7.74
N LEU A 56 -9.88 4.75 -6.59
CA LEU A 56 -8.47 4.55 -6.27
C LEU A 56 -8.26 3.07 -5.88
N VAL A 57 -7.43 2.38 -6.64
CA VAL A 57 -7.07 0.97 -6.41
C VAL A 57 -5.75 0.92 -5.65
N LEU A 58 -5.76 0.32 -4.46
CA LEU A 58 -4.61 0.24 -3.56
C LEU A 58 -3.96 -1.14 -3.67
N LEU A 59 -2.78 -1.22 -4.29
CA LEU A 59 -2.05 -2.47 -4.49
C LEU A 59 -0.91 -2.60 -3.48
N HIS A 60 -1.01 -3.63 -2.64
CA HIS A 60 -0.17 -3.81 -1.46
C HIS A 60 1.21 -4.42 -1.74
N GLY A 61 2.09 -4.36 -0.73
CA GLY A 61 3.43 -4.92 -0.77
C GLY A 61 3.58 -6.33 -0.18
N PHE A 62 4.81 -6.86 -0.25
CA PHE A 62 5.23 -8.05 0.48
C PHE A 62 5.71 -7.69 1.90
N PRO A 63 5.42 -8.50 2.93
CA PRO A 63 4.58 -9.71 2.93
C PRO A 63 3.12 -9.43 3.31
N SER A 64 2.71 -8.17 3.29
CA SER A 64 1.41 -7.72 3.77
C SER A 64 0.26 -8.10 2.83
N SER A 65 -0.86 -7.44 3.04
CA SER A 65 -2.06 -7.52 2.21
C SER A 65 -2.75 -6.14 2.17
N SER A 66 -3.98 -6.04 1.67
CA SER A 66 -4.83 -4.86 1.82
C SER A 66 -4.93 -4.32 3.25
N ARG A 67 -4.61 -5.13 4.27
CA ARG A 67 -4.50 -4.70 5.68
C ARG A 67 -3.51 -3.57 5.90
N GLU A 68 -2.49 -3.43 5.04
CA GLU A 68 -1.50 -2.36 5.18
C GLU A 68 -2.14 -0.98 5.03
N PHE A 69 -3.31 -0.90 4.39
CA PHE A 69 -4.06 0.33 4.18
C PHE A 69 -5.08 0.64 5.28
N ASP A 70 -5.11 -0.10 6.39
CA ASP A 70 -6.14 0.06 7.43
C ASP A 70 -6.17 1.46 8.04
N ALA A 71 -5.00 2.10 8.17
CA ALA A 71 -4.89 3.47 8.64
C ALA A 71 -5.15 4.51 7.51
N LEU A 72 -4.84 4.17 6.25
CA LEU A 72 -4.96 5.09 5.11
C LEU A 72 -6.39 5.19 4.59
N ILE A 73 -7.10 4.07 4.50
CA ILE A 73 -8.46 3.96 3.96
C ILE A 73 -9.41 4.99 4.60
N PRO A 74 -9.52 5.09 5.94
CA PRO A 74 -10.40 6.06 6.58
C PRO A 74 -10.14 7.53 6.20
N LEU A 75 -8.88 7.88 5.93
CA LEU A 75 -8.48 9.25 5.61
C LEU A 75 -8.87 9.65 4.18
N LEU A 76 -9.02 8.68 3.28
CA LEU A 76 -9.35 8.90 1.87
C LEU A 76 -10.81 8.58 1.53
N ALA A 77 -11.45 7.66 2.28
CA ALA A 77 -12.79 7.13 1.99
C ALA A 77 -13.92 8.17 2.07
N THR A 78 -13.66 9.36 2.62
CA THR A 78 -14.65 10.45 2.61
C THR A 78 -14.80 11.11 1.24
N ARG A 79 -13.85 10.92 0.32
CA ARG A 79 -13.79 11.59 -0.99
C ARG A 79 -13.65 10.66 -2.17
N TYR A 80 -13.11 9.46 -1.96
CA TYR A 80 -12.78 8.52 -3.04
C TYR A 80 -13.44 7.16 -2.82
N HIS A 81 -13.67 6.45 -3.91
CA HIS A 81 -14.03 5.05 -3.89
C HIS A 81 -12.75 4.21 -3.84
N LEU A 82 -12.51 3.52 -2.73
CA LEU A 82 -11.29 2.77 -2.49
C LEU A 82 -11.52 1.27 -2.71
N LEU A 83 -10.66 0.65 -3.50
CA LEU A 83 -10.60 -0.80 -3.68
C LEU A 83 -9.20 -1.29 -3.34
N ALA A 84 -9.06 -2.13 -2.31
CA ALA A 84 -7.79 -2.70 -1.90
C ALA A 84 -7.87 -4.23 -1.96
N PRO A 85 -7.53 -4.86 -3.10
CA PRO A 85 -7.50 -6.31 -3.22
C PRO A 85 -6.27 -6.91 -2.53
N ASP A 86 -6.44 -8.09 -1.93
CA ASP A 86 -5.34 -8.97 -1.57
C ASP A 86 -4.91 -9.75 -2.82
N LEU A 87 -3.63 -9.68 -3.18
CA LEU A 87 -3.09 -10.44 -4.31
C LEU A 87 -3.20 -11.96 -4.03
N PRO A 88 -3.36 -12.82 -5.05
CA PRO A 88 -3.32 -14.27 -4.88
C PRO A 88 -2.11 -14.74 -4.05
N GLY A 89 -2.35 -15.58 -3.03
CA GLY A 89 -1.31 -16.01 -2.08
C GLY A 89 -1.06 -15.07 -0.88
N PHE A 90 -1.76 -13.94 -0.80
CA PHE A 90 -1.64 -12.94 0.25
C PHE A 90 -2.95 -12.74 1.01
N GLY A 91 -2.82 -12.29 2.26
CA GLY A 91 -3.94 -11.96 3.14
C GLY A 91 -5.03 -13.03 3.18
N GLN A 92 -6.24 -12.65 2.80
CA GLN A 92 -7.45 -13.46 2.80
C GLN A 92 -7.85 -13.95 1.38
N SER A 93 -7.06 -13.66 0.35
CA SER A 93 -7.25 -14.24 -0.98
C SER A 93 -6.80 -15.71 -1.00
N ASP A 94 -7.34 -16.46 -1.95
CA ASP A 94 -6.98 -17.85 -2.14
C ASP A 94 -5.47 -18.00 -2.41
N ALA A 95 -4.90 -19.08 -1.86
CA ALA A 95 -3.49 -19.44 -1.98
C ALA A 95 -3.32 -20.88 -2.51
N PRO A 96 -3.81 -21.19 -3.73
CA PRO A 96 -3.65 -22.52 -4.31
C PRO A 96 -2.16 -22.89 -4.46
N PRO A 97 -1.82 -24.18 -4.56
CA PRO A 97 -0.44 -24.58 -4.79
C PRO A 97 0.07 -24.04 -6.15
N PRO A 98 1.39 -23.77 -6.30
CA PRO A 98 1.97 -23.30 -7.57
C PRO A 98 1.70 -24.20 -8.80
N SER A 99 1.32 -25.46 -8.59
CA SER A 99 0.89 -26.37 -9.65
C SER A 99 -0.47 -26.02 -10.27
N SER A 100 -1.27 -25.21 -9.58
CA SER A 100 -2.63 -24.82 -9.98
C SER A 100 -2.74 -23.33 -10.29
N TYR A 101 -1.85 -22.50 -9.76
CA TYR A 101 -1.75 -21.08 -10.07
C TYR A 101 -0.28 -20.70 -10.24
N ALA A 102 0.10 -20.21 -11.42
CA ALA A 102 1.46 -19.75 -11.65
C ALA A 102 1.70 -18.42 -10.91
N TYR A 103 2.53 -18.42 -9.88
CA TYR A 103 2.85 -17.23 -9.11
C TYR A 103 3.94 -16.40 -9.79
N THR A 104 3.54 -15.67 -10.82
CA THR A 104 4.36 -14.67 -11.52
C THR A 104 3.70 -13.30 -11.45
N PHE A 105 4.48 -12.23 -11.55
CA PHE A 105 3.94 -10.87 -11.56
C PHE A 105 3.03 -10.60 -12.77
N ASP A 106 3.26 -11.28 -13.91
CA ASP A 106 2.36 -11.25 -15.07
C ASP A 106 0.98 -11.83 -14.73
N HIS A 107 0.94 -12.98 -14.07
CA HIS A 107 -0.33 -13.64 -13.75
C HIS A 107 -1.08 -12.91 -12.61
N LEU A 108 -0.35 -12.39 -11.61
CA LEU A 108 -0.95 -11.51 -10.59
C LEU A 108 -1.57 -10.26 -11.22
N ALA A 109 -0.90 -9.65 -12.20
CA ALA A 109 -1.43 -8.50 -12.94
C ALA A 109 -2.65 -8.86 -13.77
N GLN A 110 -2.64 -10.01 -14.46
CA GLN A 110 -3.81 -10.50 -15.21
C GLN A 110 -5.01 -10.73 -14.29
N THR A 111 -4.83 -11.40 -13.15
CA THR A 111 -5.91 -11.61 -12.18
C THR A 111 -6.41 -10.28 -11.61
N THR A 112 -5.52 -9.32 -11.36
CA THR A 112 -5.91 -7.97 -10.90
C THR A 112 -6.71 -7.21 -11.96
N ASP A 113 -6.32 -7.31 -13.23
CA ASP A 113 -7.05 -6.69 -14.33
C ASP A 113 -8.46 -7.29 -14.50
N HIS A 114 -8.57 -8.62 -14.55
CA HIS A 114 -9.87 -9.30 -14.61
C HIS A 114 -10.74 -9.01 -13.37
N PHE A 115 -10.13 -8.84 -12.19
CA PHE A 115 -10.83 -8.38 -10.99
C PHE A 115 -11.49 -7.01 -11.20
N LEU A 116 -10.75 -6.04 -11.73
CA LEU A 116 -11.27 -4.70 -12.04
C LEU A 116 -12.35 -4.74 -13.12
N GLU A 117 -12.17 -5.55 -14.17
CA GLU A 117 -13.16 -5.75 -15.23
C GLU A 117 -14.47 -6.31 -14.71
N GLN A 118 -14.42 -7.34 -13.86
CA GLN A 118 -15.63 -7.95 -13.28
C GLN A 118 -16.36 -7.01 -12.32
N LEU A 119 -15.66 -6.11 -11.63
CA LEU A 119 -16.26 -5.05 -10.84
C LEU A 119 -16.80 -3.89 -11.69
N GLY A 120 -16.54 -3.89 -13.00
CA GLY A 120 -16.96 -2.82 -13.91
C GLY A 120 -16.19 -1.52 -13.72
N ILE A 121 -14.93 -1.59 -13.26
CA ILE A 121 -14.08 -0.43 -13.03
C ILE A 121 -13.27 -0.15 -14.29
N ASP A 122 -13.71 0.83 -15.08
CA ASP A 122 -13.13 1.21 -16.37
C ASP A 122 -12.22 2.45 -16.28
N LYS A 123 -12.27 3.19 -15.17
CA LYS A 123 -11.37 4.31 -14.85
C LYS A 123 -10.95 4.30 -13.39
N TYR A 124 -9.65 4.42 -13.15
CA TYR A 124 -9.10 4.38 -11.81
C TYR A 124 -7.78 5.12 -11.71
N SER A 125 -7.44 5.52 -10.49
CA SER A 125 -6.08 5.84 -10.08
C SER A 125 -5.45 4.64 -9.39
N LEU A 126 -4.13 4.49 -9.49
CA LEU A 126 -3.40 3.41 -8.84
C LEU A 126 -2.57 3.95 -7.68
N TYR A 127 -2.66 3.30 -6.51
CA TYR A 127 -1.66 3.41 -5.45
C TYR A 127 -0.80 2.14 -5.46
N LEU A 128 0.51 2.32 -5.55
CA LEU A 128 1.46 1.25 -5.80
C LEU A 128 2.50 1.19 -4.67
N HIS A 129 2.55 0.08 -3.94
CA HIS A 129 3.57 -0.19 -2.93
C HIS A 129 4.27 -1.53 -3.14
N ASP A 130 5.61 -1.55 -3.09
CA ASP A 130 6.45 -2.75 -3.20
C ASP A 130 6.01 -3.69 -4.35
N TYR A 131 5.47 -4.89 -4.07
CA TYR A 131 4.96 -5.86 -5.05
C TYR A 131 3.72 -5.36 -5.81
N GLY A 132 2.92 -4.48 -5.21
CA GLY A 132 1.85 -3.75 -5.89
C GLY A 132 2.36 -2.89 -7.04
N GLY A 133 3.62 -2.42 -6.97
CA GLY A 133 4.33 -1.75 -8.06
C GLY A 133 4.34 -2.54 -9.37
N PRO A 134 5.11 -3.65 -9.47
CA PRO A 134 5.19 -4.45 -10.68
C PRO A 134 3.84 -5.04 -11.14
N VAL A 135 2.89 -5.28 -10.24
CA VAL A 135 1.51 -5.67 -10.62
C VAL A 135 0.81 -4.49 -11.30
N GLY A 136 0.75 -3.34 -10.65
CA GLY A 136 0.09 -2.15 -11.20
C GLY A 136 0.74 -1.60 -12.46
N PHE A 137 2.08 -1.66 -12.58
CA PHE A 137 2.78 -1.28 -13.80
C PHE A 137 2.41 -2.15 -14.99
N ARG A 138 2.15 -3.44 -14.80
CA ARG A 138 1.66 -4.32 -15.86
C ARG A 138 0.21 -4.03 -16.22
N VAL A 139 -0.65 -3.85 -15.21
CA VAL A 139 -2.06 -3.47 -15.40
C VAL A 139 -2.17 -2.15 -16.19
N MET A 140 -1.44 -1.10 -15.80
CA MET A 140 -1.49 0.20 -16.48
C MET A 140 -0.95 0.12 -17.93
N THR A 141 0.05 -0.73 -18.18
CA THR A 141 0.60 -0.88 -19.54
C THR A 141 -0.32 -1.65 -20.47
N ALA A 142 -1.14 -2.55 -19.94
CA ALA A 142 -2.12 -3.31 -20.72
C ALA A 142 -3.32 -2.44 -21.13
N HIS A 143 -3.76 -1.55 -20.23
CA HIS A 143 -4.95 -0.70 -20.43
C HIS A 143 -4.67 0.77 -20.08
N PRO A 144 -3.80 1.47 -20.84
CA PRO A 144 -3.43 2.85 -20.54
C PRO A 144 -4.61 3.81 -20.44
N GLU A 145 -5.69 3.55 -21.19
CA GLU A 145 -6.89 4.37 -21.23
C GLU A 145 -7.70 4.36 -19.93
N ARG A 146 -7.47 3.36 -19.06
CA ARG A 146 -8.17 3.22 -17.78
C ARG A 146 -7.50 4.00 -16.64
N VAL A 147 -6.26 4.45 -16.82
CA VAL A 147 -5.43 5.03 -15.75
C VAL A 147 -5.56 6.55 -15.72
N GLN A 148 -6.01 7.09 -14.60
CA GLN A 148 -6.18 8.54 -14.40
C GLN A 148 -4.96 9.19 -13.75
N THR A 149 -4.47 8.60 -12.64
CA THR A 149 -3.28 9.08 -11.92
C THR A 149 -2.52 7.92 -11.30
N LEU A 150 -1.24 8.16 -10.99
CA LEU A 150 -0.39 7.21 -10.26
C LEU A 150 0.07 7.82 -8.93
N VAL A 151 -0.10 7.06 -7.85
CA VAL A 151 0.52 7.31 -6.54
C VAL A 151 1.52 6.17 -6.30
N VAL A 152 2.80 6.50 -6.31
CA VAL A 152 3.90 5.55 -6.14
C VAL A 152 4.46 5.72 -4.73
N GLN A 153 4.27 4.72 -3.87
CA GLN A 153 4.84 4.69 -2.53
C GLN A 153 5.83 3.55 -2.41
N ASN A 154 7.13 3.85 -2.49
CA ASN A 154 8.19 2.83 -2.42
C ASN A 154 8.07 1.68 -3.44
N ALA A 155 7.39 1.89 -4.57
CA ALA A 155 7.29 0.95 -5.69
C ALA A 155 8.29 1.32 -6.81
N ASN A 156 9.33 0.49 -6.98
CA ASN A 156 10.46 0.83 -7.84
C ASN A 156 10.30 0.42 -9.31
N ALA A 157 10.69 1.33 -10.21
CA ALA A 157 10.73 1.14 -11.67
C ALA A 157 12.11 1.43 -12.28
N TYR A 158 13.15 1.62 -11.44
CA TYR A 158 14.46 2.10 -11.86
C TYR A 158 15.59 1.33 -11.21
N ARG A 159 16.68 1.09 -11.97
CA ARG A 159 17.88 0.46 -11.42
C ARG A 159 18.52 1.29 -10.30
N ASP A 160 18.32 2.62 -10.35
CA ASP A 160 18.76 3.59 -9.35
C ASP A 160 18.17 3.30 -7.96
N GLY A 161 17.00 2.64 -7.88
CA GLY A 161 16.40 2.21 -6.62
C GLY A 161 16.96 0.88 -6.08
N LEU A 162 17.79 0.16 -6.83
CA LEU A 162 18.29 -1.17 -6.45
C LEU A 162 19.63 -1.06 -5.70
N GLY A 163 19.59 -1.23 -4.38
CA GLY A 163 20.78 -1.26 -3.51
C GLY A 163 21.38 -2.65 -3.28
N THR A 164 22.22 -2.77 -2.25
CA THR A 164 22.94 -4.02 -1.87
C THR A 164 22.02 -5.22 -1.69
N LYS A 165 20.84 -5.03 -1.08
CA LYS A 165 19.82 -6.08 -0.92
C LYS A 165 19.51 -6.81 -2.25
N TRP A 166 19.40 -6.07 -3.35
CA TRP A 166 19.11 -6.63 -4.67
C TRP A 166 20.31 -7.34 -5.30
N THR A 167 21.52 -6.98 -4.89
CA THR A 167 22.73 -7.72 -5.28
C THR A 167 22.74 -9.11 -4.67
N ASP A 168 22.31 -9.24 -3.41
CA ASP A 168 22.19 -10.53 -2.74
C ASP A 168 21.06 -11.37 -3.36
N ILE A 169 19.87 -10.78 -3.56
CA ILE A 169 18.75 -11.45 -4.24
C ILE A 169 19.13 -11.92 -5.65
N ALA A 170 20.00 -11.21 -6.38
CA ALA A 170 20.46 -11.65 -7.69
C ALA A 170 21.26 -12.98 -7.65
N GLN A 171 21.90 -13.32 -6.52
CA GLN A 171 22.54 -14.63 -6.32
C GLN A 171 21.48 -15.74 -6.25
N TYR A 172 20.37 -15.48 -5.56
CA TYR A 172 19.22 -16.39 -5.54
C TYR A 172 18.64 -16.59 -6.94
N TRP A 173 18.49 -15.53 -7.75
CA TRP A 173 18.02 -15.68 -9.13
C TRP A 173 18.93 -16.55 -10.00
N ALA A 174 20.25 -16.43 -9.83
CA ALA A 174 21.21 -17.21 -10.60
C ALA A 174 21.23 -18.70 -10.22
N ASN A 175 20.98 -19.03 -8.95
CA ASN A 175 20.99 -20.40 -8.46
C ASN A 175 20.10 -20.57 -7.21
N PRO A 176 18.75 -20.69 -7.37
CA PRO A 176 17.83 -20.79 -6.24
C PRO A 176 18.11 -22.00 -5.33
N GLN A 177 18.51 -23.13 -5.93
CA GLN A 177 18.80 -24.36 -5.20
C GLN A 177 20.12 -24.28 -4.41
N GLY A 178 21.07 -23.46 -4.86
CA GLY A 178 22.33 -23.21 -4.17
C GLY A 178 22.25 -22.12 -3.11
N HIS A 179 21.19 -21.30 -3.12
CA HIS A 179 21.00 -20.19 -2.19
C HIS A 179 19.63 -20.21 -1.45
N PRO A 180 19.17 -21.36 -0.91
CA PRO A 180 17.88 -21.43 -0.22
C PRO A 180 17.83 -20.51 1.02
N GLU A 181 18.97 -20.20 1.63
CA GLU A 181 19.11 -19.32 2.78
C GLU A 181 18.62 -17.90 2.51
N ILE A 182 18.68 -17.43 1.26
CA ILE A 182 18.19 -16.11 0.88
C ILE A 182 16.66 -16.07 1.00
N LEU A 183 15.97 -17.10 0.53
CA LEU A 183 14.52 -17.21 0.69
C LEU A 183 14.13 -17.40 2.17
N ASP A 184 14.86 -18.24 2.90
CA ASP A 184 14.64 -18.43 4.35
C ASP A 184 14.77 -17.12 5.12
N ALA A 185 15.84 -16.34 4.87
CA ALA A 185 16.02 -15.04 5.47
C ALA A 185 14.91 -14.06 5.04
N PHE A 186 14.55 -14.03 3.75
CA PHE A 186 13.50 -13.17 3.20
C PHE A 186 12.15 -13.42 3.88
N MET A 187 11.82 -14.66 4.23
CA MET A 187 10.56 -15.04 4.88
C MET A 187 10.62 -15.07 6.42
N SER A 188 11.77 -14.74 7.01
CA SER A 188 11.98 -14.86 8.45
C SER A 188 11.26 -13.76 9.25
N LEU A 189 10.88 -14.05 10.50
CA LEU A 189 10.31 -13.06 11.42
C LEU A 189 11.18 -11.79 11.56
N PRO A 190 12.52 -11.88 11.74
CA PRO A 190 13.37 -10.69 11.77
C PRO A 190 13.28 -9.85 10.49
N ALA A 191 13.20 -10.48 9.32
CA ALA A 191 13.04 -9.74 8.07
C ALA A 191 11.67 -9.09 7.94
N THR A 192 10.60 -9.72 8.46
CA THR A 192 9.27 -9.10 8.52
C THR A 192 9.29 -7.86 9.40
N GLU A 193 9.82 -7.95 10.63
CA GLU A 193 9.99 -6.79 11.52
C GLU A 193 10.86 -5.69 10.90
N GLN A 194 11.97 -6.07 10.26
CA GLN A 194 12.89 -5.12 9.64
C GLN A 194 12.21 -4.31 8.53
N ARG A 195 11.29 -4.89 7.75
CA ARG A 195 10.60 -4.16 6.68
C ARG A 195 9.80 -2.96 7.18
N HIS A 196 9.19 -3.09 8.36
CA HIS A 196 8.47 -1.99 9.00
C HIS A 196 9.45 -1.00 9.64
N THR A 197 10.36 -1.50 10.47
CA THR A 197 11.11 -0.66 11.41
C THR A 197 12.40 -0.06 10.85
N ALA A 198 13.01 -0.69 9.85
CA ALA A 198 14.29 -0.23 9.32
C ALA A 198 14.15 1.07 8.54
N GLY A 199 15.03 2.02 8.84
CA GLY A 199 14.99 3.38 8.29
C GLY A 199 14.14 4.36 9.12
N SER A 200 13.45 3.91 10.18
CA SER A 200 12.81 4.80 11.14
C SER A 200 13.75 5.17 12.29
N SER A 201 13.59 6.40 12.80
CA SER A 201 14.19 6.84 14.08
C SER A 201 13.28 6.59 15.29
N HIS A 202 12.08 6.04 15.05
CA HIS A 202 11.03 5.83 16.06
C HIS A 202 10.42 4.42 15.95
N PRO A 203 11.23 3.34 16.09
CA PRO A 203 10.72 1.98 16.01
C PRO A 203 9.65 1.66 17.07
N ASP A 204 9.60 2.42 18.16
CA ASP A 204 8.60 2.32 19.23
C ASP A 204 7.18 2.74 18.81
N ARG A 205 7.02 3.33 17.62
CA ARG A 205 5.72 3.77 17.08
C ARG A 205 5.04 2.76 16.17
N TYR A 206 5.71 1.67 15.84
CA TYR A 206 5.17 0.64 14.97
C TYR A 206 4.37 -0.37 15.80
N ASP A 207 3.24 -0.82 15.24
CA ASP A 207 2.44 -1.88 15.85
C ASP A 207 3.13 -3.24 15.63
N PRO A 208 3.59 -3.92 16.70
CA PRO A 208 4.24 -5.22 16.59
C PRO A 208 3.33 -6.32 16.03
N ASP A 209 2.00 -6.15 16.16
CA ASP A 209 1.07 -7.15 15.64
C ASP A 209 1.15 -7.25 14.11
N ALA A 210 1.54 -6.16 13.42
CA ALA A 210 1.70 -6.12 11.97
C ALA A 210 2.65 -7.21 11.45
N TRP A 211 3.90 -7.21 11.93
CA TRP A 211 4.90 -8.16 11.44
C TRP A 211 4.71 -9.56 12.04
N THR A 212 4.12 -9.69 13.23
CA THR A 212 3.83 -11.02 13.79
C THR A 212 2.73 -11.73 13.01
N ASP A 213 1.69 -11.02 12.60
CA ASP A 213 0.60 -11.58 11.79
C ASP A 213 1.08 -11.94 10.38
N GLU A 214 1.87 -11.07 9.77
CA GLU A 214 2.48 -11.32 8.47
C GLU A 214 3.41 -12.53 8.51
N TYR A 215 4.23 -12.67 9.55
CA TYR A 215 5.05 -13.86 9.74
C TYR A 215 4.20 -15.13 9.97
N ALA A 216 3.10 -15.03 10.71
CA ALA A 216 2.17 -16.14 10.87
C ALA A 216 1.55 -16.55 9.53
N HIS A 217 1.22 -15.59 8.66
CA HIS A 217 0.78 -15.87 7.29
C HIS A 217 1.87 -16.55 6.47
N LEU A 218 3.08 -15.99 6.44
CA LEU A 218 4.24 -16.56 5.73
C LEU A 218 4.59 -17.99 6.19
N SER A 219 4.25 -18.32 7.44
CA SER A 219 4.49 -19.64 8.05
C SER A 219 3.43 -20.69 7.69
N LYS A 220 2.35 -20.33 6.97
CA LYS A 220 1.34 -21.28 6.52
C LYS A 220 1.92 -22.31 5.53
N PRO A 221 1.42 -23.56 5.52
CA PRO A 221 1.83 -24.56 4.53
C PRO A 221 1.69 -24.04 3.10
N GLY A 222 2.69 -24.30 2.26
CA GLY A 222 2.71 -23.87 0.86
C GLY A 222 3.28 -22.46 0.61
N GLN A 223 3.25 -21.56 1.60
CA GLN A 223 3.72 -20.17 1.40
C GLN A 223 5.19 -20.11 1.02
N ARG A 224 6.04 -21.00 1.51
CA ARG A 224 7.45 -21.05 1.07
C ARG A 224 7.59 -21.26 -0.44
N ALA A 225 6.77 -22.12 -1.04
CA ALA A 225 6.81 -22.36 -2.48
C ALA A 225 6.24 -21.18 -3.27
N ILE A 226 5.15 -20.58 -2.76
CA ILE A 226 4.49 -19.40 -3.36
C ILE A 226 5.44 -18.21 -3.36
N GLN A 227 5.96 -17.84 -2.19
CA GLN A 227 6.84 -16.68 -2.04
C GLN A 227 8.21 -16.92 -2.68
N GLY A 228 8.71 -18.16 -2.70
CA GLY A 228 9.90 -18.53 -3.47
C GLY A 228 9.73 -18.36 -4.98
N SER A 229 8.53 -18.63 -5.50
CA SER A 229 8.19 -18.40 -6.92
C SER A 229 8.19 -16.91 -7.25
N LEU A 230 7.54 -16.08 -6.42
CA LEU A 230 7.49 -14.63 -6.61
C LEU A 230 8.86 -13.97 -6.43
N LEU A 231 9.64 -14.37 -5.43
CA LEU A 231 10.99 -13.85 -5.24
C LEU A 231 11.88 -14.17 -6.44
N TYR A 232 11.76 -15.38 -7.01
CA TYR A 232 12.47 -15.77 -8.22
C TYR A 232 11.99 -14.99 -9.45
N ASP A 233 10.68 -14.84 -9.60
CA ASP A 233 10.06 -14.15 -10.74
C ASP A 233 10.31 -12.63 -10.72
N TYR A 234 10.67 -12.04 -9.56
CA TYR A 234 10.94 -10.60 -9.46
C TYR A 234 12.00 -10.11 -10.46
N GLN A 235 12.93 -10.95 -10.90
CA GLN A 235 13.90 -10.60 -11.94
C GLN A 235 13.23 -10.07 -13.23
N THR A 236 12.02 -10.54 -13.56
CA THR A 236 11.23 -10.09 -14.72
C THR A 236 10.78 -8.63 -14.57
N ASN A 237 10.61 -8.15 -13.33
CA ASN A 237 10.30 -6.75 -13.03
C ASN A 237 11.47 -5.86 -13.44
N VAL A 238 12.69 -6.23 -13.03
CA VAL A 238 13.91 -5.48 -13.38
C VAL A 238 14.15 -5.49 -14.90
N ALA A 239 13.83 -6.59 -15.58
CA ALA A 239 13.87 -6.67 -17.03
C ALA A 239 12.81 -5.79 -17.71
N SER A 240 11.66 -5.57 -17.06
CA SER A 240 10.54 -4.77 -17.58
C SER A 240 10.67 -3.26 -17.37
N TYR A 241 11.60 -2.81 -16.52
CA TYR A 241 11.82 -1.38 -16.24
C TYR A 241 11.89 -0.49 -17.50
N PRO A 242 12.65 -0.83 -18.57
CA PRO A 242 12.70 0.00 -19.77
C PRO A 242 11.34 0.17 -20.46
N ALA A 243 10.48 -0.85 -20.43
CA ALA A 243 9.15 -0.80 -21.02
C ALA A 243 8.22 0.10 -20.19
N TRP A 244 8.25 0.00 -18.87
CA TRP A 244 7.46 0.88 -17.99
C TRP A 244 7.90 2.33 -18.12
N GLN A 245 9.21 2.59 -18.17
CA GLN A 245 9.76 3.92 -18.40
C GLN A 245 9.34 4.49 -19.76
N ALA A 246 9.33 3.66 -20.81
CA ALA A 246 8.83 4.07 -22.13
C ALA A 246 7.36 4.46 -22.07
N TRP A 247 6.54 3.67 -21.39
CA TRP A 247 5.13 3.98 -21.18
C TRP A 247 4.95 5.30 -20.41
N LEU A 248 5.71 5.54 -19.34
CA LEU A 248 5.65 6.80 -18.58
C LEU A 248 5.98 8.02 -19.46
N ARG A 249 6.99 7.91 -20.34
CA ARG A 249 7.35 8.99 -21.29
C ARG A 249 6.26 9.25 -22.34
N GLU A 250 5.58 8.21 -22.77
CA GLU A 250 4.53 8.28 -23.80
C GLU A 250 3.23 8.88 -23.24
N PHE A 251 2.71 8.29 -22.16
CA PHE A 251 1.39 8.62 -21.62
C PHE A 251 1.41 9.78 -20.62
N LYS A 252 2.53 9.98 -19.92
CA LYS A 252 2.74 11.07 -18.94
C LYS A 252 1.56 11.24 -17.97
N PRO A 253 1.11 10.19 -17.28
CA PRO A 253 0.03 10.36 -16.32
C PRO A 253 0.47 11.30 -15.18
N PRO A 254 -0.44 12.11 -14.62
CA PRO A 254 -0.18 12.78 -13.36
C PRO A 254 0.31 11.76 -12.34
N THR A 255 1.48 12.02 -11.76
CA THR A 255 2.16 11.07 -10.89
C THR A 255 2.66 11.77 -9.63
N LEU A 256 2.27 11.20 -8.50
CA LEU A 256 2.78 11.51 -7.18
C LEU A 256 3.69 10.37 -6.73
N VAL A 257 4.91 10.69 -6.33
CA VAL A 257 5.88 9.76 -5.74
C VAL A 257 6.09 10.18 -4.29
N VAL A 258 5.65 9.37 -3.33
CA VAL A 258 5.88 9.59 -1.89
C VAL A 258 6.71 8.46 -1.34
N TRP A 259 7.92 8.73 -0.88
CA TRP A 259 8.91 7.68 -0.62
C TRP A 259 9.52 7.83 0.76
N GLY A 260 9.69 6.73 1.48
CA GLY A 260 10.55 6.73 2.66
C GLY A 260 12.02 6.88 2.28
N LYS A 261 12.63 8.02 2.58
CA LYS A 261 14.00 8.36 2.16
C LYS A 261 15.06 7.39 2.72
N ASN A 262 14.74 6.67 3.78
CA ASN A 262 15.63 5.73 4.46
C ASN A 262 15.28 4.25 4.13
N ASP A 263 14.49 4.01 3.08
CA ASP A 263 14.04 2.68 2.69
C ASP A 263 15.22 1.74 2.32
N PRO A 264 15.39 0.61 3.02
CA PRO A 264 16.41 -0.39 2.72
C PRO A 264 16.05 -1.34 1.56
N SER A 265 14.76 -1.45 1.20
CA SER A 265 14.27 -2.24 0.08
C SER A 265 14.51 -1.54 -1.24
N PHE A 266 14.13 -0.25 -1.35
CA PHE A 266 14.35 0.55 -2.54
C PHE A 266 14.88 1.93 -2.20
N LEU A 267 16.06 2.25 -2.75
CA LEU A 267 16.77 3.49 -2.45
C LEU A 267 15.99 4.72 -2.92
N ALA A 268 16.13 5.84 -2.20
CA ALA A 268 15.51 7.12 -2.55
C ALA A 268 15.86 7.63 -3.97
N SER A 269 17.01 7.24 -4.51
CA SER A 269 17.40 7.50 -5.90
C SER A 269 16.44 6.87 -6.92
N GLY A 270 15.73 5.80 -6.55
CA GLY A 270 14.65 5.23 -7.35
C GLY A 270 13.42 6.14 -7.43
N ALA A 271 13.10 6.88 -6.36
CA ALA A 271 12.03 7.86 -6.34
C ALA A 271 12.36 9.06 -7.24
N GLU A 272 13.58 9.61 -7.09
CA GLU A 272 14.05 10.75 -7.89
C GLU A 272 14.13 10.41 -9.38
N ALA A 273 14.44 9.16 -9.71
CA ALA A 273 14.56 8.67 -11.08
C ALA A 273 13.26 8.79 -11.90
N PHE A 274 12.08 8.82 -11.27
CA PHE A 274 10.81 9.06 -11.97
C PHE A 274 10.81 10.39 -12.75
N LYS A 275 11.51 11.42 -12.25
CA LYS A 275 11.60 12.72 -12.94
C LYS A 275 12.31 12.67 -14.28
N ARG A 276 13.07 11.60 -14.58
CA ARG A 276 13.70 11.44 -15.91
C ARG A 276 12.66 11.19 -17.00
N ASP A 277 11.59 10.47 -16.68
CA ASP A 277 10.53 10.13 -17.63
C ASP A 277 9.28 11.01 -17.45
N LEU A 278 9.07 11.51 -16.23
CA LEU A 278 7.96 12.39 -15.85
C LEU A 278 8.50 13.66 -15.16
N PRO A 279 8.97 14.67 -15.92
CA PRO A 279 9.55 15.89 -15.33
C PRO A 279 8.61 16.64 -14.37
N ASP A 280 7.30 16.52 -14.58
CA ASP A 280 6.25 17.15 -13.78
C ASP A 280 5.79 16.30 -12.58
N ALA A 281 6.38 15.11 -12.36
CA ALA A 281 6.04 14.27 -11.21
C ALA A 281 6.33 14.99 -9.88
N GLU A 282 5.37 14.93 -8.96
CA GLU A 282 5.51 15.44 -7.60
C GLU A 282 6.27 14.39 -6.78
N VAL A 283 7.47 14.72 -6.28
CA VAL A 283 8.33 13.76 -5.55
C VAL A 283 8.56 14.25 -4.12
N HIS A 284 8.14 13.44 -3.15
CA HIS A 284 8.21 13.72 -1.72
C HIS A 284 9.02 12.62 -1.01
N LEU A 285 10.19 12.97 -0.50
CA LEU A 285 11.03 12.08 0.30
C LEU A 285 10.77 12.31 1.79
N LEU A 286 10.11 11.36 2.45
CA LEU A 286 9.73 11.43 3.86
C LEU A 286 10.81 10.80 4.75
N ASN A 287 10.97 11.29 5.98
CA ASN A 287 11.85 10.65 6.96
C ASN A 287 11.21 9.37 7.52
N ALA A 288 11.19 8.31 6.71
CA ALA A 288 10.60 7.00 7.01
C ALA A 288 11.33 5.89 6.23
N GLY A 289 11.03 4.63 6.61
CA GLY A 289 11.52 3.42 5.96
C GLY A 289 10.66 2.95 4.79
N HIS A 290 10.64 1.64 4.56
CA HIS A 290 9.92 1.03 3.44
C HIS A 290 8.39 1.17 3.56
N PHE A 291 7.83 0.79 4.71
CA PHE A 291 6.43 0.98 5.07
C PHE A 291 6.21 2.40 5.61
N ALA A 292 6.35 3.40 4.73
CA ALA A 292 6.33 4.80 5.13
C ALA A 292 5.00 5.22 5.77
N PHE A 293 3.88 4.59 5.38
CA PHE A 293 2.57 4.87 5.95
C PHE A 293 2.45 4.49 7.42
N ASP A 294 3.14 3.47 7.92
CA ASP A 294 3.05 3.11 9.34
C ASP A 294 3.43 4.25 10.29
N GLU A 295 4.36 5.12 9.87
CA GLU A 295 4.78 6.28 10.65
C GLU A 295 4.24 7.62 10.11
N LYS A 296 3.98 7.71 8.80
CA LYS A 296 3.66 8.97 8.09
C LYS A 296 2.28 8.98 7.44
N VAL A 297 1.35 8.11 7.84
CA VAL A 297 0.03 7.99 7.19
C VAL A 297 -0.70 9.32 7.05
N ASP A 298 -0.69 10.18 8.08
CA ASP A 298 -1.37 11.48 8.03
C ASP A 298 -0.75 12.43 7.00
N GLU A 299 0.59 12.45 6.93
CA GLU A 299 1.33 13.27 5.98
C GLU A 299 1.14 12.76 4.54
N ILE A 300 1.22 11.43 4.35
CA ILE A 300 0.97 10.77 3.07
C ILE A 300 -0.45 11.05 2.60
N ALA A 301 -1.45 10.86 3.47
CA ALA A 301 -2.85 11.12 3.14
C ALA A 301 -3.09 12.58 2.77
N ALA A 302 -2.49 13.53 3.50
CA ALA A 302 -2.61 14.96 3.18
C ALA A 302 -2.01 15.30 1.80
N ILE A 303 -0.83 14.77 1.47
CA ILE A 303 -0.20 14.97 0.16
C ILE A 303 -1.07 14.34 -0.94
N MET A 304 -1.55 13.11 -0.73
CA MET A 304 -2.44 12.42 -1.67
C MET A 304 -3.74 13.19 -1.91
N LEU A 305 -4.39 13.70 -0.85
CA LEU A 305 -5.63 14.47 -0.97
C LEU A 305 -5.44 15.72 -1.83
N VAL A 306 -4.33 16.44 -1.65
CA VAL A 306 -4.01 17.62 -2.47
C VAL A 306 -3.78 17.24 -3.92
N PHE A 307 -2.97 16.20 -4.16
CA PHE A 307 -2.65 15.73 -5.51
C PHE A 307 -3.89 15.19 -6.25
N LEU A 308 -4.66 14.30 -5.62
CA LEU A 308 -5.83 13.69 -6.23
C LEU A 308 -6.93 14.73 -6.50
N ASN A 309 -7.18 15.67 -5.58
CA ASN A 309 -8.14 16.77 -5.80
C ASN A 309 -7.72 17.66 -6.98
N LYS A 310 -6.41 17.83 -7.25
CA LYS A 310 -5.93 18.63 -8.38
C LYS A 310 -6.14 17.93 -9.72
N HIS A 311 -6.20 16.60 -9.74
CA HIS A 311 -6.15 15.80 -10.98
C HIS A 311 -7.42 14.98 -11.28
N LEU A 312 -8.32 14.81 -10.30
CA LEU A 312 -9.55 14.02 -10.44
C LEU A 312 -10.84 14.83 -10.30
N ASP A 313 -10.78 16.03 -9.73
CA ASP A 313 -11.93 16.95 -9.59
C ASP A 313 -12.05 17.94 -10.76
#